data_AF-A0AAX6ILD3-F1
#
_entry.id   AF-A0AAX6ILD3-F1
#
_cell.length_a   1.000
_cell.length_b   1.000
_cell.length_c   1.000
_cell.angle_alpha   90.00
_cell.angle_beta   90.00
_cell.angle_gamma   90.00
#
_symmetry.space_group_name_H-M   'P 1'
#
loop_
_entity.id
_entity.type
_entity.pdbx_description
1 polymer ?
#
loop_
_entity_poly.entity_id
_entity_poly.type
_entity_poly.pdbx_seq_one_letter_code
_entity_poly.pdbx_strand_id
1 'polypeptide(L)'
;MGSIAGDDVGGGKEERIFVSVRVRPLNERELERSDVSDWECINADTIIFKNSLPERSMFPTAYTFDRVFSCESTTRQVYEEGAKEVGVSVLSGINSSIFAYGQTSSGKTYTMNGITEYTVSDIYDYIQKHQEREFILKFSAMEIYNEAVRDLLSPDSAPLRLLDDPEKGTIVEKLTEETLRDQDHFRELLSFCEDQRQIGETSLNEMSSRSHQILRLAIESSAREVSGMGNLSTLAATVNFVDLAGSERASQALTAGTRLKEGCHINRSLLTLGTVIRKLSKGRNGHIPYRDSKLTRILQSSLGGNAKTAIICTMSPARTHIEQSRNTLLFASCAKEVVNNAQVNVVMSDKALVKHLQRELARLESELRCMVPTSTSNPDALKEKDAQIKRWRKR
;
A
#
# COMPACT_ATOMS: atom_id res chain seq x y z
N MET A 1 -4.93 48.36 -0.55
CA MET A 1 -3.85 47.34 -0.58
C MET A 1 -4.40 46.09 0.06
N GLY A 2 -5.02 45.23 -0.74
CA GLY A 2 -5.52 43.93 -0.30
C GLY A 2 -4.48 42.88 -0.63
N SER A 3 -4.02 42.16 0.38
CA SER A 3 -3.22 40.95 0.24
C SER A 3 -4.17 39.75 0.25
N ILE A 4 -4.34 39.18 -0.94
CA ILE A 4 -5.07 37.94 -1.20
C ILE A 4 -4.27 36.80 -0.57
N ALA A 5 -4.90 36.09 0.38
CA ALA A 5 -4.39 34.83 0.90
C ALA A 5 -4.41 33.81 -0.25
N GLY A 6 -3.23 33.23 -0.55
CA GLY A 6 -3.11 32.15 -1.50
C GLY A 6 -3.78 30.89 -0.95
N ASP A 7 -4.59 30.26 -1.81
CA ASP A 7 -5.15 28.93 -1.60
C ASP A 7 -4.02 27.91 -1.36
N ASP A 8 -4.08 27.27 -0.19
CA ASP A 8 -3.21 26.16 0.19
C ASP A 8 -3.75 24.87 -0.48
N VAL A 9 -3.30 24.64 -1.71
CA VAL A 9 -3.63 23.42 -2.47
C VAL A 9 -2.65 22.31 -2.05
N GLY A 10 -3.12 21.42 -1.18
CA GLY A 10 -2.65 20.02 -1.11
C GLY A 10 -1.35 19.75 -0.36
N GLY A 11 -1.25 20.17 0.91
CA GLY A 11 -0.20 19.67 1.81
C GLY A 11 -0.42 18.20 2.19
N GLY A 12 0.31 17.28 1.57
CA GLY A 12 0.35 15.87 1.99
C GLY A 12 0.84 15.76 3.44
N LYS A 13 0.15 14.95 4.25
CA LYS A 13 0.48 14.79 5.67
C LYS A 13 1.54 13.69 5.79
N GLU A 14 2.70 14.04 6.34
CA GLU A 14 3.71 13.04 6.72
C GLU A 14 3.13 12.13 7.81
N GLU A 15 2.99 10.86 7.51
CA GLU A 15 2.47 9.85 8.43
C GLU A 15 3.45 8.68 8.52
N ARG A 16 3.76 8.25 9.74
CA ARG A 16 4.60 7.07 9.97
C ARG A 16 3.79 5.81 9.72
N ILE A 17 4.48 4.74 9.30
CA ILE A 17 3.87 3.42 9.23
C ILE A 17 3.45 2.99 10.65
N PHE A 18 2.18 2.64 10.80
CA PHE A 18 1.65 2.09 12.04
C PHE A 18 2.10 0.63 12.19
N VAL A 19 2.87 0.31 13.23
CA VAL A 19 3.42 -1.03 13.45
C VAL A 19 2.82 -1.64 14.70
N SER A 20 2.20 -2.80 14.53
CA SER A 20 1.72 -3.62 15.63
C SER A 20 2.37 -4.99 15.66
N VAL A 21 2.48 -5.57 16.86
CA VAL A 21 3.00 -6.92 17.06
C VAL A 21 1.90 -7.80 17.62
N ARG A 22 1.70 -8.99 17.04
CA ARG A 22 0.73 -9.97 17.53
C ARG A 22 1.42 -11.28 17.92
N VAL A 23 1.37 -11.59 19.21
CA VAL A 23 1.81 -12.89 19.75
C VAL A 23 0.65 -13.85 19.70
N ARG A 24 0.78 -14.97 18.99
CA ARG A 24 -0.24 -16.04 19.03
C ARG A 24 -0.07 -16.93 20.26
N PRO A 25 -1.08 -17.69 20.69
CA PRO A 25 -0.88 -18.76 21.67
C PRO A 25 0.05 -19.87 21.13
N LEU A 26 0.64 -20.67 22.03
CA LEU A 26 1.37 -21.88 21.67
C LEU A 26 0.43 -22.86 20.95
N ASN A 27 0.93 -23.48 19.87
CA ASN A 27 0.17 -24.49 19.14
C ASN A 27 0.40 -25.89 19.74
N GLU A 28 -0.41 -26.87 19.34
CA GLU A 28 -0.33 -28.25 19.85
C GLU A 28 1.06 -28.87 19.70
N ARG A 29 1.72 -28.68 18.55
CA ARG A 29 3.06 -29.21 18.28
C ARG A 29 4.15 -28.59 19.17
N GLU A 30 4.00 -27.31 19.52
CA GLU A 30 4.90 -26.60 20.45
C GLU A 30 4.66 -27.08 21.89
N LEU A 31 3.40 -27.27 22.28
CA LEU A 31 3.04 -27.83 23.59
C LEU A 31 3.56 -29.26 23.76
N GLU A 32 3.44 -30.12 22.74
CA GLU A 32 4.00 -31.48 22.72
C GLU A 32 5.52 -31.48 22.91
N ARG A 33 6.20 -30.45 22.40
CA ARG A 33 7.65 -30.26 22.55
C ARG A 33 8.04 -29.63 23.89
N SER A 34 7.07 -29.36 24.76
CA SER A 34 7.27 -28.62 26.01
C SER A 34 7.92 -27.25 25.80
N ASP A 35 7.59 -26.58 24.68
CA ASP A 35 8.02 -25.20 24.46
C ASP A 35 7.37 -24.26 25.48
N VAL A 36 8.13 -23.28 25.92
CA VAL A 36 7.66 -22.22 26.83
C VAL A 36 7.70 -20.86 26.13
N SER A 37 6.83 -19.95 26.57
CA SER A 37 6.89 -18.56 26.13
C SER A 37 7.98 -17.81 26.87
N ASP A 38 9.05 -17.44 26.17
CA ASP A 38 10.07 -16.52 26.69
C ASP A 38 9.75 -15.05 26.40
N TRP A 39 8.60 -14.78 25.76
CA TRP A 39 8.10 -13.44 25.45
C TRP A 39 6.96 -13.03 26.39
N GLU A 40 6.95 -11.77 26.81
CA GLU A 40 5.90 -11.20 27.64
C GLU A 40 5.52 -9.80 27.18
N CYS A 41 4.22 -9.59 26.97
CA CYS A 41 3.63 -8.29 26.71
C CYS A 41 3.36 -7.62 28.06
N ILE A 42 4.19 -6.62 28.43
CA ILE A 42 4.05 -5.95 29.74
C ILE A 42 2.84 -5.01 29.74
N ASN A 43 2.58 -4.38 28.61
CA ASN A 43 1.53 -3.39 28.43
C ASN A 43 1.08 -3.39 26.95
N ALA A 44 0.27 -2.39 26.58
CA ALA A 44 -0.29 -2.27 25.24
C ALA A 44 0.74 -1.95 24.13
N ASP A 45 1.95 -1.52 24.46
CA ASP A 45 2.94 -1.02 23.47
C ASP A 45 4.29 -1.75 23.53
N THR A 46 4.56 -2.53 24.57
CA THR A 46 5.90 -3.05 24.87
C THR A 46 5.89 -4.56 25.12
N ILE A 47 6.80 -5.24 24.44
CA ILE A 47 7.08 -6.67 24.59
C ILE A 47 8.53 -6.87 25.06
N ILE A 48 8.72 -7.76 26.02
CA ILE A 48 10.03 -8.11 26.58
C ILE A 48 10.38 -9.57 26.38
N PHE A 49 11.68 -9.83 26.36
CA PHE A 49 12.25 -11.17 26.37
C PHE A 49 12.73 -11.51 27.79
N LYS A 50 12.08 -12.46 28.46
CA LYS A 50 12.33 -12.79 29.88
C LYS A 50 13.69 -13.42 30.14
N ASN A 51 14.20 -14.19 29.17
CA ASN A 51 15.33 -15.09 29.41
C ASN A 51 16.65 -14.50 28.90
N SER A 52 17.28 -13.60 29.65
CA SER A 52 18.59 -13.03 29.28
C SER A 52 19.70 -14.08 29.39
N LEU A 53 19.91 -14.90 28.36
CA LEU A 53 21.12 -15.70 28.24
C LEU A 53 22.34 -14.74 28.11
N PRO A 54 23.36 -14.84 28.98
CA PRO A 54 24.50 -13.91 29.00
C PRO A 54 25.28 -13.82 27.68
N GLU A 55 25.24 -14.86 26.85
CA GLU A 55 26.04 -14.99 25.61
C GLU A 55 25.48 -14.26 24.38
N ARG A 56 24.29 -13.63 24.45
CA ARG A 56 23.67 -12.93 23.29
C ARG A 56 23.26 -11.49 23.61
N SER A 57 24.16 -10.70 24.18
CA SER A 57 24.01 -9.27 24.52
C SER A 57 23.77 -8.31 23.33
N MET A 58 23.62 -8.82 22.10
CA MET A 58 23.49 -8.01 20.89
C MET A 58 22.03 -7.61 20.57
N PHE A 59 21.03 -8.25 21.21
CA PHE A 59 19.61 -7.99 20.96
C PHE A 59 18.98 -7.21 22.13
N PRO A 60 18.10 -6.23 21.85
CA PRO A 60 17.32 -5.57 22.89
C PRO A 60 16.51 -6.57 23.71
N THR A 61 16.40 -6.30 25.02
CA THR A 61 15.56 -7.05 25.95
C THR A 61 14.10 -6.60 25.93
N ALA A 62 13.85 -5.37 25.50
CA ALA A 62 12.52 -4.76 25.37
C ALA A 62 12.36 -4.10 24.00
N TYR A 63 11.15 -4.16 23.45
CA TYR A 63 10.78 -3.54 22.18
C TYR A 63 9.44 -2.82 22.33
N THR A 64 9.35 -1.60 21.81
CA THR A 64 8.15 -0.75 21.91
C THR A 64 7.61 -0.36 20.53
N PHE A 65 6.33 -0.65 20.28
CA PHE A 65 5.63 -0.43 19.02
C PHE A 65 4.39 0.44 19.22
N ASP A 66 3.56 0.62 18.20
CA ASP A 66 2.33 1.39 18.34
C ASP A 66 1.25 0.58 19.06
N ARG A 67 1.22 -0.74 18.81
CA ARG A 67 0.47 -1.72 19.64
C ARG A 67 1.14 -3.08 19.73
N VAL A 68 0.94 -3.75 20.86
CA VAL A 68 1.34 -5.13 21.13
C VAL A 68 0.12 -5.91 21.62
N PHE A 69 -0.18 -7.01 20.92
CA PHE A 69 -1.29 -7.91 21.19
C PHE A 69 -0.76 -9.21 21.78
N SER A 70 -1.27 -9.58 22.95
CA SER A 70 -0.94 -10.84 23.63
C SER A 70 -1.67 -12.04 22.99
N CYS A 71 -1.38 -13.24 23.47
CA CYS A 71 -2.05 -14.47 23.03
C CYS A 71 -3.57 -14.48 23.30
N GLU A 72 -4.06 -13.63 24.20
CA GLU A 72 -5.48 -13.50 24.54
C GLU A 72 -6.21 -12.52 23.60
N SER A 73 -5.47 -11.79 22.77
CA SER A 73 -6.05 -10.76 21.90
C SER A 73 -6.79 -11.37 20.70
N THR A 74 -8.05 -10.99 20.57
CA THR A 74 -8.91 -11.42 19.45
C THR A 74 -8.53 -10.72 18.15
N THR A 75 -8.85 -11.33 17.00
CA THR A 75 -8.61 -10.67 15.70
C THR A 75 -9.41 -9.37 15.55
N ARG A 76 -10.58 -9.27 16.20
CA ARG A 76 -11.38 -8.05 16.23
C ARG A 76 -10.64 -6.90 16.95
N GLN A 77 -10.01 -7.16 18.10
CA GLN A 77 -9.19 -6.16 18.79
C GLN A 77 -7.98 -5.74 17.94
N VAL A 78 -7.32 -6.70 17.28
CA VAL A 78 -6.20 -6.40 16.36
C VAL A 78 -6.65 -5.49 15.21
N TYR A 79 -7.85 -5.71 14.68
CA TYR A 79 -8.45 -4.82 13.70
C TYR A 79 -8.71 -3.42 14.26
N GLU A 80 -9.48 -3.33 15.34
CA GLU A 80 -9.95 -2.05 15.89
C GLU A 80 -8.81 -1.13 16.33
N GLU A 81 -7.77 -1.69 16.95
CA GLU A 81 -6.67 -0.92 17.51
C GLU A 81 -5.43 -0.86 16.61
N GLY A 82 -5.33 -1.73 15.59
CA GLY A 82 -4.12 -1.90 14.79
C GLY A 82 -4.25 -1.60 13.29
N ALA A 83 -5.44 -1.75 12.71
CA ALA A 83 -5.63 -1.68 11.25
C ALA A 83 -6.82 -0.83 10.79
N LYS A 84 -7.84 -0.64 11.64
CA LYS A 84 -9.10 0.00 11.28
C LYS A 84 -8.92 1.38 10.67
N GLU A 85 -8.17 2.27 11.33
CA GLU A 85 -7.95 3.64 10.84
C GLU A 85 -7.31 3.67 9.44
N VAL A 86 -6.32 2.80 9.20
CA VAL A 86 -5.67 2.66 7.89
C VAL A 86 -6.60 2.03 6.87
N GLY A 87 -7.34 0.97 7.24
CA GLY A 87 -8.28 0.29 6.35
C GLY A 87 -9.39 1.22 5.85
N VAL A 88 -10.02 1.98 6.75
CA VAL A 88 -11.16 2.85 6.40
C VAL A 88 -10.74 4.18 5.76
N SER A 89 -9.44 4.54 5.76
CA SER A 89 -8.98 5.79 5.13
C SER A 89 -9.27 5.86 3.63
N VAL A 90 -9.44 4.69 2.99
CA VAL A 90 -9.86 4.55 1.60
C VAL A 90 -11.18 5.28 1.30
N LEU A 91 -12.10 5.32 2.27
CA LEU A 91 -13.39 6.02 2.15
C LEU A 91 -13.23 7.54 2.05
N SER A 92 -12.12 8.07 2.55
CA SER A 92 -11.75 9.48 2.45
C SER A 92 -10.90 9.78 1.21
N GLY A 93 -10.73 8.83 0.29
CA GLY A 93 -9.92 9.00 -0.92
C GLY A 93 -8.41 8.83 -0.68
N ILE A 94 -7.98 8.29 0.47
CA ILE A 94 -6.56 8.07 0.76
C ILE A 94 -6.22 6.59 0.54
N ASN A 95 -5.23 6.30 -0.30
CA ASN A 95 -4.74 4.93 -0.49
C ASN A 95 -4.26 4.35 0.83
N SER A 96 -4.49 3.07 1.05
CA SER A 96 -4.06 2.37 2.25
C SER A 96 -3.48 0.99 1.95
N SER A 97 -2.64 0.51 2.85
CA SER A 97 -2.05 -0.83 2.74
C SER A 97 -1.83 -1.44 4.12
N ILE A 98 -2.29 -2.67 4.30
CA ILE A 98 -2.16 -3.42 5.54
C ILE A 98 -1.35 -4.68 5.24
N PHE A 99 -0.25 -4.87 5.96
CA PHE A 99 0.67 -5.99 5.78
C PHE A 99 0.61 -6.94 6.96
N ALA A 100 0.66 -8.25 6.70
CA ALA A 100 1.00 -9.25 7.70
C ALA A 100 2.43 -9.75 7.44
N TYR A 101 3.31 -9.64 8.44
CA TYR A 101 4.71 -10.04 8.33
C TYR A 101 5.12 -10.97 9.49
N GLY A 102 5.87 -12.02 9.20
CA GLY A 102 6.36 -12.96 10.21
C GLY A 102 6.65 -14.34 9.63
N GLN A 103 7.18 -15.23 10.45
CA GLN A 103 7.50 -16.59 10.01
C GLN A 103 6.25 -17.39 9.60
N THR A 104 6.42 -18.47 8.87
CA THR A 104 5.33 -19.43 8.62
C THR A 104 4.74 -19.93 9.94
N SER A 105 3.41 -20.11 9.93
CA SER A 105 2.61 -20.49 11.10
C SER A 105 2.67 -19.51 12.29
N SER A 106 3.10 -18.26 12.10
CA SER A 106 3.01 -17.23 13.14
C SER A 106 1.62 -16.57 13.26
N GLY A 107 0.73 -16.78 12.29
CA GLY A 107 -0.64 -16.25 12.29
C GLY A 107 -0.92 -15.14 11.28
N LYS A 108 -0.08 -14.98 10.23
CA LYS A 108 -0.25 -13.96 9.17
C LYS A 108 -1.61 -14.05 8.48
N THR A 109 -1.88 -15.15 7.77
CA THR A 109 -3.13 -15.41 7.04
C THR A 109 -4.35 -15.36 7.97
N TYR A 110 -4.28 -16.01 9.15
CA TYR A 110 -5.34 -15.95 10.16
C TYR A 110 -5.69 -14.51 10.58
N THR A 111 -4.68 -13.66 10.74
CA THR A 111 -4.89 -12.25 11.04
C THR A 111 -5.47 -11.53 9.83
N MET A 112 -4.84 -11.66 8.67
CA MET A 112 -5.20 -10.91 7.47
C MET A 112 -6.62 -11.21 6.98
N ASN A 113 -7.08 -12.45 7.06
CA ASN A 113 -8.46 -12.83 6.69
C ASN A 113 -9.47 -12.06 7.55
N GLY A 114 -9.31 -12.07 8.87
CA GLY A 114 -10.20 -11.33 9.76
C GLY A 114 -10.09 -9.81 9.59
N ILE A 115 -8.89 -9.26 9.38
CA ILE A 115 -8.72 -7.83 9.07
C ILE A 115 -9.48 -7.46 7.79
N THR A 116 -9.36 -8.26 6.74
CA THR A 116 -9.99 -8.03 5.45
C THR A 116 -11.51 -8.03 5.59
N GLU A 117 -12.08 -9.04 6.24
CA GLU A 117 -13.52 -9.15 6.48
C GLU A 117 -14.07 -7.97 7.29
N TYR A 118 -13.42 -7.62 8.40
CA TYR A 118 -13.88 -6.50 9.25
C TYR A 118 -13.75 -5.15 8.54
N THR A 119 -12.69 -4.95 7.75
CA THR A 119 -12.51 -3.70 6.99
C THR A 119 -13.62 -3.56 5.95
N VAL A 120 -13.91 -4.62 5.19
CA VAL A 120 -14.97 -4.60 4.18
C VAL A 120 -16.34 -4.43 4.82
N SER A 121 -16.61 -5.06 5.97
CA SER A 121 -17.85 -4.83 6.73
C SER A 121 -18.01 -3.36 7.12
N ASP A 122 -16.98 -2.73 7.69
CA ASP A 122 -17.02 -1.32 8.06
C ASP A 122 -17.19 -0.40 6.83
N ILE A 123 -16.61 -0.76 5.68
CA ILE A 123 -16.80 -0.07 4.40
C ILE A 123 -18.26 -0.12 3.96
N TYR A 124 -18.89 -1.31 3.95
CA TYR A 124 -20.31 -1.43 3.60
C TYR A 124 -21.22 -0.70 4.59
N ASP A 125 -20.93 -0.77 5.89
CA ASP A 125 -21.66 -0.01 6.91
C ASP A 125 -21.57 1.50 6.68
N TYR A 126 -20.42 2.00 6.25
CA TYR A 126 -20.23 3.40 5.89
C TYR A 126 -21.05 3.76 4.64
N ILE A 127 -20.99 2.95 3.59
CA ILE A 127 -21.73 3.17 2.34
C ILE A 127 -23.25 3.23 2.61
N GLN A 128 -23.77 2.37 3.48
CA GLN A 128 -25.19 2.37 3.86
C GLN A 128 -25.60 3.65 4.59
N LYS A 129 -24.71 4.23 5.39
CA LYS A 129 -24.94 5.49 6.13
C LYS A 129 -24.81 6.74 5.25
N HIS A 130 -24.00 6.68 4.19
CA HIS A 130 -23.65 7.82 3.32
C HIS A 130 -24.32 7.76 1.94
N GLN A 131 -25.66 7.83 1.91
CA GLN A 131 -26.45 7.74 0.68
C GLN A 131 -26.38 8.99 -0.22
N GLU A 132 -25.75 10.06 0.25
CA GLU A 132 -25.47 11.27 -0.54
C GLU A 132 -24.35 11.07 -1.57
N ARG A 133 -23.58 9.99 -1.43
CA ARG A 133 -22.52 9.59 -2.35
C ARG A 133 -22.88 8.27 -3.03
N GLU A 134 -22.39 8.10 -4.24
CA GLU A 134 -22.38 6.82 -4.94
C GLU A 134 -20.99 6.20 -4.81
N PHE A 135 -20.94 4.89 -4.57
CA PHE A 135 -19.70 4.14 -4.37
C PHE A 135 -19.64 2.98 -5.36
N ILE A 136 -18.50 2.84 -6.03
CA ILE A 136 -18.20 1.70 -6.90
C ILE A 136 -16.98 1.00 -6.31
N LEU A 137 -17.14 -0.29 -6.01
CA LEU A 137 -16.10 -1.13 -5.42
C LEU A 137 -15.62 -2.13 -6.47
N LYS A 138 -14.32 -2.17 -6.73
CA LYS A 138 -13.68 -3.12 -7.64
C LYS A 138 -12.66 -3.94 -6.87
N PHE A 139 -12.79 -5.26 -6.96
CA PHE A 139 -11.91 -6.21 -6.30
C PHE A 139 -10.95 -6.83 -7.30
N SER A 140 -9.69 -6.98 -6.89
CA SER A 140 -8.68 -7.74 -7.63
C SER A 140 -7.83 -8.51 -6.63
N ALA A 141 -7.35 -9.68 -7.06
CA ALA A 141 -6.54 -10.53 -6.22
C ALA A 141 -5.36 -11.09 -7.02
N MET A 142 -4.16 -11.01 -6.46
CA MET A 142 -2.97 -11.51 -7.11
C MET A 142 -2.09 -12.28 -6.13
N GLU A 143 -1.33 -13.20 -6.69
CA GLU A 143 -0.33 -13.96 -5.97
C GLU A 143 1.04 -13.74 -6.59
N ILE A 144 2.05 -13.54 -5.75
CA ILE A 144 3.44 -13.44 -6.16
C ILE A 144 4.19 -14.66 -5.63
N TYR A 145 4.59 -15.54 -6.54
CA TYR A 145 5.38 -16.73 -6.24
C TYR A 145 6.57 -16.83 -7.18
N ASN A 146 7.77 -17.05 -6.64
CA ASN A 146 9.00 -17.17 -7.43
C ASN A 146 9.20 -16.00 -8.43
N GLU A 147 8.88 -14.77 -8.00
CA GLU A 147 8.93 -13.56 -8.85
C GLU A 147 8.06 -13.64 -10.12
N ALA A 148 7.07 -14.53 -10.15
CA ALA A 148 5.95 -14.53 -11.09
C ALA A 148 4.71 -13.96 -10.39
N VAL A 149 3.95 -13.11 -11.08
CA VAL A 149 2.67 -12.58 -10.59
C VAL A 149 1.58 -13.37 -11.29
N ARG A 150 0.63 -13.90 -10.55
CA ARG A 150 -0.54 -14.61 -11.08
C ARG A 150 -1.80 -13.90 -10.64
N ASP A 151 -2.82 -13.96 -11.48
CA ASP A 151 -4.17 -13.54 -11.14
C ASP A 151 -4.84 -14.65 -10.33
N LEU A 152 -5.49 -14.32 -9.21
CA LEU A 152 -6.25 -15.28 -8.41
C LEU A 152 -7.74 -15.31 -8.77
N LEU A 153 -8.22 -14.38 -9.61
CA LEU A 153 -9.60 -14.34 -10.11
C LEU A 153 -9.73 -14.99 -11.49
N SER A 154 -8.64 -15.15 -12.22
CA SER A 154 -8.62 -15.82 -13.51
C SER A 154 -8.20 -17.29 -13.38
N PRO A 155 -8.83 -18.23 -14.11
CA PRO A 155 -8.34 -19.60 -14.21
C PRO A 155 -7.04 -19.71 -15.02
N ASP A 156 -6.64 -18.65 -15.73
CA ASP A 156 -5.38 -18.62 -16.47
C ASP A 156 -4.20 -18.49 -15.49
N SER A 157 -3.29 -19.46 -15.56
CA SER A 157 -2.08 -19.49 -14.73
C SER A 157 -0.89 -18.74 -15.36
N ALA A 158 -1.09 -18.05 -16.49
CA ALA A 158 -0.03 -17.29 -17.14
C ALA A 158 0.50 -16.15 -16.25
N PRO A 159 1.83 -15.96 -16.18
CA PRO A 159 2.41 -14.91 -15.36
C PRO A 159 2.13 -13.51 -15.94
N LEU A 160 1.60 -12.63 -15.11
CA LEU A 160 1.31 -11.24 -15.46
C LEU A 160 2.59 -10.39 -15.50
N ARG A 161 2.56 -9.36 -16.35
CA ARG A 161 3.65 -8.40 -16.55
C ARG A 161 3.40 -7.13 -15.74
N LEU A 162 4.51 -6.50 -15.32
CA LEU A 162 4.47 -5.19 -14.65
C LEU A 162 4.85 -4.10 -15.64
N LEU A 163 4.01 -3.09 -15.73
CA LEU A 163 4.20 -1.87 -16.52
C LEU A 163 4.40 -0.69 -15.57
N ASP A 164 5.21 0.29 -15.97
CA ASP A 164 5.36 1.54 -15.24
C ASP A 164 4.53 2.61 -15.98
N ASP A 165 3.49 3.11 -15.36
CA ASP A 165 2.66 4.21 -15.84
C ASP A 165 3.15 5.54 -15.23
N PRO A 166 3.32 6.62 -16.02
CA PRO A 166 3.81 7.90 -15.52
C PRO A 166 2.95 8.55 -14.44
N GLU A 167 1.64 8.31 -14.45
CA GLU A 167 0.68 8.93 -13.52
C GLU A 167 0.27 7.97 -12.40
N LYS A 168 0.02 6.69 -12.73
CA LYS A 168 -0.50 5.68 -11.79
C LYS A 168 0.60 4.85 -11.12
N GLY A 169 1.85 4.95 -11.58
CA GLY A 169 2.97 4.15 -11.07
C GLY A 169 2.96 2.72 -11.62
N THR A 170 3.40 1.74 -10.84
CA THR A 170 3.48 0.35 -11.31
C THR A 170 2.08 -0.28 -11.44
N ILE A 171 1.73 -0.70 -12.65
CA ILE A 171 0.47 -1.39 -13.00
C ILE A 171 0.77 -2.85 -13.33
N VAL A 172 -0.14 -3.75 -12.93
CA VAL A 172 -0.12 -5.15 -13.35
C VAL A 172 -0.98 -5.29 -14.60
N GLU A 173 -0.37 -5.63 -15.72
CA GLU A 173 -1.06 -5.78 -17.01
C GLU A 173 -2.02 -6.98 -16.96
N LYS A 174 -3.26 -6.80 -17.43
CA LYS A 174 -4.31 -7.84 -17.51
C LYS A 174 -4.70 -8.47 -16.16
N LEU A 175 -4.55 -7.73 -15.06
CA LEU A 175 -5.15 -8.11 -13.80
C LEU A 175 -6.68 -7.97 -13.89
N THR A 176 -7.40 -9.01 -13.51
CA THR A 176 -8.86 -9.02 -13.49
C THR A 176 -9.39 -8.14 -12.36
N GLU A 177 -10.34 -7.26 -12.68
CA GLU A 177 -11.02 -6.40 -11.72
C GLU A 177 -12.52 -6.70 -11.75
N GLU A 178 -13.04 -7.29 -10.66
CA GLU A 178 -14.45 -7.63 -10.52
C GLU A 178 -15.19 -6.56 -9.74
N THR A 179 -16.32 -6.06 -10.26
CA THR A 179 -17.13 -5.06 -9.55
C THR A 179 -18.00 -5.75 -8.49
N LEU A 180 -17.87 -5.33 -7.24
CA LEU A 180 -18.61 -5.90 -6.12
C LEU A 180 -20.07 -5.44 -6.13
N ARG A 181 -20.99 -6.39 -5.93
CA ARG A 181 -22.44 -6.14 -5.85
C ARG A 181 -22.88 -5.92 -4.41
N ASP A 182 -22.40 -6.78 -3.52
CA ASP A 182 -22.70 -6.79 -2.10
C ASP A 182 -21.56 -7.47 -1.32
N GLN A 183 -21.71 -7.50 0.01
CA GLN A 183 -20.72 -8.08 0.91
C GLN A 183 -20.62 -9.61 0.77
N ASP A 184 -21.69 -10.30 0.38
CA ASP A 184 -21.68 -11.76 0.23
C ASP A 184 -20.91 -12.17 -1.03
N HIS A 185 -21.07 -11.43 -2.13
CA HIS A 185 -20.27 -11.58 -3.35
C HIS A 185 -18.77 -11.41 -3.07
N PHE A 186 -18.40 -10.48 -2.18
CA PHE A 186 -17.00 -10.35 -1.76
C PHE A 186 -16.49 -11.59 -1.03
N ARG A 187 -17.30 -12.18 -0.12
CA ARG A 187 -16.92 -13.42 0.58
C ARG A 187 -16.79 -14.60 -0.37
N GLU A 188 -17.67 -14.69 -1.37
CA GLU A 188 -17.57 -15.69 -2.44
C GLU A 188 -16.25 -15.56 -3.22
N LEU A 189 -15.86 -14.33 -3.58
CA LEU A 189 -14.58 -14.05 -4.26
C LEU A 189 -13.37 -14.37 -3.38
N LEU A 190 -13.44 -14.12 -2.07
CA LEU A 190 -12.39 -14.52 -1.13
C LEU A 190 -12.23 -16.05 -1.10
N SER A 191 -13.33 -16.79 -0.95
CA SER A 191 -13.32 -18.26 -0.96
C SER A 191 -12.76 -18.78 -2.28
N PHE A 192 -13.15 -18.20 -3.42
CA PHE A 192 -12.61 -18.55 -4.72
C PHE A 192 -11.10 -18.33 -4.80
N CYS A 193 -10.59 -17.20 -4.30
CA CYS A 193 -9.16 -16.91 -4.27
C CYS A 193 -8.39 -17.91 -3.38
N GLU A 194 -8.98 -18.31 -2.25
CA GLU A 194 -8.40 -19.33 -1.36
C GLU A 194 -8.34 -20.70 -2.04
N ASP A 195 -9.41 -21.11 -2.74
CA ASP A 195 -9.43 -22.35 -3.51
C ASP A 195 -8.38 -22.34 -4.64
N GLN A 196 -8.25 -21.23 -5.38
CA GLN A 196 -7.23 -21.08 -6.40
C GLN A 196 -5.81 -21.18 -5.83
N ARG A 197 -5.59 -20.57 -4.65
CA ARG A 197 -4.31 -20.67 -3.93
C ARG A 197 -4.03 -22.11 -3.53
N GLN A 198 -5.02 -22.84 -3.03
CA GLN A 198 -4.90 -24.25 -2.62
C GLN A 198 -4.67 -25.21 -3.81
N ILE A 199 -5.28 -24.96 -4.96
CA ILE A 199 -5.00 -25.72 -6.20
C ILE A 199 -3.52 -25.52 -6.62
N GLY A 200 -3.00 -24.30 -6.47
CA GLY A 200 -1.58 -24.01 -6.63
C GLY A 200 -0.68 -24.83 -5.68
N GLU A 201 -1.10 -25.03 -4.43
CA GLU A 201 -0.35 -25.79 -3.43
C GLU A 201 -0.31 -27.30 -3.71
N THR A 202 -1.43 -27.88 -4.14
CA THR A 202 -1.55 -29.33 -4.38
C THR A 202 -0.79 -29.77 -5.63
N SER A 203 -0.69 -28.91 -6.63
CA SER A 203 0.09 -29.16 -7.85
C SER A 203 1.60 -29.00 -7.64
N LEU A 204 2.04 -28.26 -6.62
CA LEU A 204 3.43 -27.89 -6.36
C LEU A 204 3.66 -27.65 -4.83
N ASN A 205 3.86 -28.73 -4.05
CA ASN A 205 4.30 -28.77 -2.63
C ASN A 205 4.26 -27.45 -1.80
N GLU A 206 3.43 -27.37 -0.75
CA GLU A 206 3.41 -26.33 0.32
C GLU A 206 3.67 -24.87 -0.14
N MET A 207 2.86 -24.38 -1.08
CA MET A 207 3.04 -23.08 -1.74
C MET A 207 2.64 -21.86 -0.89
N SER A 208 1.61 -21.92 -0.03
CA SER A 208 1.14 -20.71 0.72
C SER A 208 2.18 -20.08 1.62
N SER A 209 3.07 -20.87 2.21
CA SER A 209 4.15 -20.37 3.06
C SER A 209 5.21 -19.57 2.27
N ARG A 210 5.22 -19.71 0.94
CA ARG A 210 6.27 -19.24 0.03
C ARG A 210 5.79 -18.21 -0.99
N SER A 211 4.49 -18.02 -1.11
CA SER A 211 3.89 -16.99 -1.96
C SER A 211 3.38 -15.80 -1.14
N HIS A 212 3.32 -14.64 -1.77
CA HIS A 212 2.66 -13.45 -1.22
C HIS A 212 1.29 -13.31 -1.86
N GLN A 213 0.27 -13.04 -1.07
CA GLN A 213 -1.07 -12.71 -1.56
C GLN A 213 -1.32 -11.22 -1.38
N ILE A 214 -1.82 -10.57 -2.43
CA ILE A 214 -2.25 -9.18 -2.39
C ILE A 214 -3.71 -9.14 -2.84
N LEU A 215 -4.60 -8.83 -1.91
CA LEU A 215 -6.00 -8.54 -2.19
C LEU A 215 -6.16 -7.02 -2.25
N ARG A 216 -6.75 -6.52 -3.34
CA ARG A 216 -6.89 -5.09 -3.57
C ARG A 216 -8.36 -4.75 -3.77
N LEU A 217 -8.84 -3.80 -3.00
CA LEU A 217 -10.15 -3.20 -3.15
C LEU A 217 -9.99 -1.74 -3.56
N ALA A 218 -10.38 -1.42 -4.78
CA ALA A 218 -10.46 -0.06 -5.29
C ALA A 218 -11.86 0.49 -5.04
N ILE A 219 -11.93 1.71 -4.50
CA ILE A 219 -13.18 2.40 -4.19
C ILE A 219 -13.18 3.74 -4.91
N GLU A 220 -14.18 3.93 -5.75
CA GLU A 220 -14.50 5.21 -6.37
C GLU A 220 -15.75 5.77 -5.70
N SER A 221 -15.69 7.00 -5.22
CA SER A 221 -16.80 7.72 -4.60
C SER A 221 -17.10 9.01 -5.34
N SER A 222 -18.33 9.18 -5.81
CA SER A 222 -18.81 10.40 -6.44
C SER A 222 -19.95 11.01 -5.62
N ALA A 223 -20.02 12.34 -5.55
CA ALA A 223 -21.19 12.99 -4.97
C ALA A 223 -22.38 12.79 -5.91
N ARG A 224 -23.55 12.41 -5.37
CA ARG A 224 -24.77 12.33 -6.18
C ARG A 224 -25.16 13.75 -6.61
N GLU A 225 -25.52 13.92 -7.89
CA GLU A 225 -25.90 15.22 -8.44
C GLU A 225 -27.17 15.74 -7.74
N VAL A 226 -26.99 16.63 -6.75
CA VAL A 226 -28.07 17.47 -6.24
C VAL A 226 -27.88 18.86 -6.84
N SER A 227 -28.63 19.14 -7.91
CA SER A 227 -28.89 20.46 -8.49
C SER A 227 -27.68 21.40 -8.67
N GLY A 228 -27.07 21.38 -9.87
CA GLY A 228 -26.56 22.58 -10.56
C GLY A 228 -25.23 23.21 -10.13
N MET A 229 -24.62 22.85 -8.99
CA MET A 229 -23.33 23.42 -8.59
C MET A 229 -22.15 22.52 -9.00
N GLY A 230 -21.59 22.81 -10.18
CA GLY A 230 -20.69 21.93 -10.92
C GLY A 230 -19.24 21.88 -10.45
N ASN A 231 -18.97 21.23 -9.32
CA ASN A 231 -17.66 20.65 -9.01
C ASN A 231 -17.84 19.23 -8.43
N LEU A 232 -18.03 18.24 -9.31
CA LEU A 232 -18.07 16.82 -8.95
C LEU A 232 -16.63 16.32 -8.76
N SER A 233 -16.09 16.45 -7.55
CA SER A 233 -14.83 15.78 -7.18
C SER A 233 -15.12 14.30 -6.92
N THR A 234 -14.65 13.42 -7.81
CA THR A 234 -14.66 11.98 -7.54
C THR A 234 -13.42 11.65 -6.70
N LEU A 235 -13.61 10.91 -5.61
CA LEU A 235 -12.50 10.37 -4.83
C LEU A 235 -12.23 8.95 -5.33
N ALA A 236 -10.98 8.60 -5.56
CA ALA A 236 -10.62 7.24 -5.95
C ALA A 236 -9.44 6.77 -5.12
N ALA A 237 -9.60 5.68 -4.37
CA ALA A 237 -8.53 5.16 -3.54
C ALA A 237 -8.53 3.63 -3.53
N THR A 238 -7.40 3.06 -3.16
CA THR A 238 -7.21 1.62 -3.07
C THR A 238 -6.78 1.22 -1.68
N VAL A 239 -7.35 0.15 -1.15
CA VAL A 239 -6.84 -0.56 0.03
C VAL A 239 -6.22 -1.89 -0.42
N ASN A 240 -4.98 -2.12 -0.02
CA ASN A 240 -4.27 -3.38 -0.25
C ASN A 240 -4.15 -4.18 1.05
N PHE A 241 -4.59 -5.43 1.04
CA PHE A 241 -4.39 -6.41 2.11
C PHE A 241 -3.31 -7.39 1.65
N VAL A 242 -2.18 -7.40 2.36
CA VAL A 242 -0.97 -8.11 1.92
C VAL A 242 -0.59 -9.18 2.93
N ASP A 243 -0.82 -10.44 2.58
CA ASP A 243 -0.33 -11.62 3.32
C ASP A 243 1.02 -12.04 2.72
N LEU A 244 2.11 -11.74 3.42
CA LEU A 244 3.45 -12.03 2.93
C LEU A 244 3.82 -13.50 3.13
N ALA A 245 4.80 -13.98 2.36
CA ALA A 245 5.44 -15.28 2.60
C ALA A 245 6.13 -15.33 3.99
N GLY A 246 6.48 -16.53 4.44
CA GLY A 246 7.26 -16.75 5.66
C GLY A 246 8.60 -16.02 5.66
N SER A 247 8.90 -15.29 6.74
CA SER A 247 10.15 -14.53 6.89
C SER A 247 11.37 -15.37 7.28
N GLU A 248 11.19 -16.67 7.51
CA GLU A 248 12.28 -17.58 7.87
C GLU A 248 13.23 -17.85 6.68
N ARG A 249 14.50 -18.15 7.00
CA ARG A 249 15.51 -18.40 5.98
C ARG A 249 15.34 -19.79 5.37
N ALA A 250 15.48 -19.89 4.04
CA ALA A 250 15.38 -21.16 3.33
C ALA A 250 16.41 -22.22 3.79
N SER A 251 17.55 -21.81 4.36
CA SER A 251 18.55 -22.73 4.91
C SER A 251 18.06 -23.55 6.11
N GLN A 252 17.01 -23.10 6.80
CA GLN A 252 16.38 -23.81 7.91
C GLN A 252 15.26 -24.76 7.44
N ALA A 253 14.79 -24.62 6.18
CA ALA A 253 13.84 -25.53 5.56
C ALA A 253 14.60 -26.69 4.89
N LEU A 254 14.75 -27.80 5.62
CA LEU A 254 15.51 -29.03 5.31
C LEU A 254 15.17 -29.70 3.96
N THR A 255 15.47 -29.08 2.82
CA THR A 255 15.05 -29.62 1.54
C THR A 255 16.02 -29.31 0.38
N ALA A 256 16.49 -30.37 -0.30
CA ALA A 256 17.64 -30.36 -1.20
C ALA A 256 17.36 -29.83 -2.64
N GLY A 257 18.39 -29.26 -3.26
CA GLY A 257 18.57 -29.13 -4.71
C GLY A 257 17.79 -28.03 -5.42
N THR A 258 16.64 -28.36 -6.02
CA THR A 258 15.75 -27.42 -6.72
C THR A 258 15.09 -26.42 -5.78
N ARG A 259 14.81 -26.86 -4.55
CA ARG A 259 14.26 -26.03 -3.46
C ARG A 259 15.23 -24.97 -2.95
N LEU A 260 16.54 -25.13 -3.18
CA LEU A 260 17.54 -24.11 -2.82
C LEU A 260 17.50 -22.89 -3.76
N LYS A 261 17.30 -23.14 -5.08
CA LYS A 261 17.12 -22.07 -6.08
C LYS A 261 15.78 -21.36 -5.88
N GLU A 262 14.71 -22.11 -5.61
CA GLU A 262 13.39 -21.58 -5.27
C GLU A 262 13.43 -20.75 -3.98
N GLY A 263 14.07 -21.27 -2.92
CA GLY A 263 14.28 -20.58 -1.66
C GLY A 263 15.08 -19.29 -1.82
N CYS A 264 16.01 -19.21 -2.77
CA CYS A 264 16.73 -17.98 -3.11
C CYS A 264 15.78 -16.89 -3.64
N HIS A 265 14.83 -17.24 -4.50
CA HIS A 265 13.88 -16.30 -5.10
C HIS A 265 12.75 -15.88 -4.14
N ILE A 266 12.23 -16.78 -3.30
CA ILE A 266 11.27 -16.43 -2.24
C ILE A 266 11.92 -15.44 -1.27
N ASN A 267 13.15 -15.74 -0.83
CA ASN A 267 13.91 -14.83 0.00
C ASN A 267 14.26 -13.54 -0.74
N ARG A 268 14.35 -13.50 -2.07
CA ARG A 268 14.63 -12.26 -2.81
C ARG A 268 13.58 -11.19 -2.51
N SER A 269 12.30 -11.52 -2.65
CA SER A 269 11.21 -10.58 -2.40
C SER A 269 11.23 -9.99 -0.97
N LEU A 270 11.37 -10.86 0.05
CA LEU A 270 11.41 -10.44 1.46
C LEU A 270 12.74 -9.77 1.86
N LEU A 271 13.87 -10.18 1.28
CA LEU A 271 15.16 -9.55 1.49
C LEU A 271 15.18 -8.14 0.89
N THR A 272 14.64 -7.98 -0.32
CA THR A 272 14.47 -6.67 -0.96
C THR A 272 13.54 -5.80 -0.13
N LEU A 273 12.39 -6.33 0.33
CA LEU A 273 11.48 -5.63 1.24
C LEU A 273 12.19 -5.14 2.51
N GLY A 274 12.93 -6.03 3.18
CA GLY A 274 13.72 -5.65 4.37
C GLY A 274 14.80 -4.61 4.07
N THR A 275 15.40 -4.64 2.88
CA THR A 275 16.38 -3.65 2.43
C THR A 275 15.73 -2.30 2.16
N VAL A 276 14.56 -2.27 1.53
CA VAL A 276 13.76 -1.06 1.27
C VAL A 276 13.39 -0.40 2.60
N ILE A 277 12.77 -1.14 3.53
CA ILE A 277 12.40 -0.64 4.87
C ILE A 277 13.62 -0.08 5.62
N ARG A 278 14.75 -0.79 5.61
CA ARG A 278 15.97 -0.36 6.29
C ARG A 278 16.60 0.91 5.68
N LYS A 279 16.47 1.09 4.36
CA LYS A 279 16.95 2.31 3.71
C LYS A 279 16.03 3.50 4.00
N LEU A 280 14.72 3.29 3.92
CA LEU A 280 13.70 4.31 4.21
C LEU A 280 13.77 4.79 5.66
N SER A 281 13.84 3.88 6.63
CA SER A 281 13.94 4.20 8.07
C SER A 281 15.16 5.03 8.45
N LYS A 282 16.26 4.93 7.70
CA LYS A 282 17.48 5.70 7.97
C LYS A 282 17.46 7.10 7.32
N GLY A 283 16.41 7.45 6.59
CA GLY A 283 16.30 8.73 5.87
C GLY A 283 17.48 8.99 4.92
N ARG A 284 18.16 7.94 4.45
CA ARG A 284 19.35 8.12 3.62
C ARG A 284 18.91 8.49 2.19
N ASN A 285 19.33 9.67 1.73
CA ASN A 285 19.16 10.17 0.36
C ASN A 285 19.94 9.31 -0.67
N GLY A 286 19.47 8.10 -0.91
CA GLY A 286 20.05 7.17 -1.88
C GLY A 286 18.97 6.37 -2.59
N HIS A 287 19.36 5.74 -3.70
CA HIS A 287 18.45 4.92 -4.48
C HIS A 287 17.82 3.78 -3.63
N ILE A 288 16.49 3.77 -3.58
CA ILE A 288 15.69 2.73 -2.94
C ILE A 288 15.41 1.63 -4.00
N PRO A 289 15.81 0.37 -3.74
CA PRO A 289 15.80 -0.68 -4.74
C PRO A 289 14.40 -1.33 -4.92
N TYR A 290 13.36 -0.54 -5.17
CA TYR A 290 12.00 -1.10 -5.39
C TYR A 290 11.98 -2.08 -6.56
N ARG A 291 12.84 -1.86 -7.57
CA ARG A 291 12.91 -2.66 -8.79
C ARG A 291 13.52 -4.07 -8.63
N ASP A 292 14.18 -4.33 -7.51
CA ASP A 292 14.89 -5.60 -7.29
C ASP A 292 13.95 -6.78 -6.99
N SER A 293 12.66 -6.51 -6.71
CA SER A 293 11.61 -7.54 -6.61
C SER A 293 10.27 -7.05 -7.14
N LYS A 294 9.46 -7.95 -7.69
CA LYS A 294 8.10 -7.60 -8.15
C LYS A 294 7.21 -7.11 -7.01
N LEU A 295 7.34 -7.72 -5.83
CA LEU A 295 6.64 -7.34 -4.60
C LEU A 295 6.87 -5.86 -4.25
N THR A 296 8.14 -5.46 -4.15
CA THR A 296 8.49 -4.08 -3.79
C THR A 296 8.15 -3.06 -4.88
N ARG A 297 8.07 -3.46 -6.14
CA ARG A 297 7.56 -2.59 -7.22
C ARG A 297 6.06 -2.34 -7.09
N ILE A 298 5.27 -3.41 -6.92
CA ILE A 298 3.81 -3.30 -6.77
C ILE A 298 3.44 -2.45 -5.54
N LEU A 299 4.22 -2.58 -4.46
CA LEU A 299 3.97 -1.92 -3.18
C LEU A 299 4.79 -0.64 -2.98
N GLN A 300 5.36 -0.10 -4.05
CA GLN A 300 6.20 1.10 -3.97
C GLN A 300 5.42 2.30 -3.39
N SER A 301 4.13 2.43 -3.73
CA SER A 301 3.27 3.49 -3.18
C SER A 301 2.99 3.31 -1.67
N SER A 302 2.96 2.08 -1.19
CA SER A 302 2.74 1.72 0.22
C SER A 302 3.95 1.99 1.11
N LEU A 303 5.16 2.03 0.55
CA LEU A 303 6.41 2.07 1.31
C LEU A 303 7.19 3.34 0.98
N GLY A 304 6.99 4.40 1.77
CA GLY A 304 7.58 5.72 1.52
C GLY A 304 6.91 6.52 0.39
N GLY A 305 5.67 6.16 0.02
CA GLY A 305 4.90 6.77 -1.06
C GLY A 305 3.55 7.33 -0.61
N ASN A 306 2.63 7.45 -1.58
CA ASN A 306 1.26 7.94 -1.37
C ASN A 306 0.30 6.84 -0.91
N ALA A 307 0.45 6.41 0.35
CA ALA A 307 -0.55 5.60 1.04
C ALA A 307 -0.35 5.66 2.57
N LYS A 308 -1.44 5.53 3.32
CA LYS A 308 -1.37 5.14 4.74
C LYS A 308 -0.99 3.67 4.84
N THR A 309 -0.18 3.30 5.81
CA THR A 309 0.29 1.91 5.91
C THR A 309 0.32 1.42 7.34
N ALA A 310 -0.22 0.21 7.54
CA ALA A 310 -0.14 -0.54 8.78
C ALA A 310 0.60 -1.87 8.54
N ILE A 311 1.49 -2.24 9.44
CA ILE A 311 2.20 -3.53 9.40
C ILE A 311 1.91 -4.27 10.70
N ILE A 312 1.32 -5.45 10.58
CA ILE A 312 1.03 -6.37 11.67
C ILE A 312 2.10 -7.47 11.66
N CYS A 313 3.02 -7.40 12.60
CA CYS A 313 4.08 -8.37 12.77
C CYS A 313 3.60 -9.53 13.65
N THR A 314 3.33 -10.69 13.06
CA THR A 314 2.89 -11.89 13.77
C THR A 314 4.07 -12.74 14.22
N MET A 315 3.99 -13.30 15.43
CA MET A 315 5.09 -14.06 16.01
C MET A 315 4.63 -15.27 16.82
N SER A 316 5.48 -16.31 16.84
CA SER A 316 5.33 -17.45 17.76
C SER A 316 5.97 -17.11 19.12
N PRO A 317 5.31 -17.47 20.23
CA PRO A 317 5.90 -17.35 21.56
C PRO A 317 6.94 -18.45 21.85
N ALA A 318 6.97 -19.52 21.06
CA ALA A 318 7.76 -20.72 21.35
C ALA A 318 9.27 -20.46 21.37
N ARG A 319 9.96 -21.07 22.35
CA ARG A 319 11.41 -21.00 22.52
C ARG A 319 12.17 -21.45 21.26
N THR A 320 11.69 -22.48 20.58
CA THR A 320 12.26 -22.96 19.30
C THR A 320 12.28 -21.90 18.19
N HIS A 321 11.45 -20.86 18.28
CA HIS A 321 11.28 -19.82 17.27
C HIS A 321 11.88 -18.45 17.65
N ILE A 322 12.62 -18.34 18.75
CA ILE A 322 13.15 -17.06 19.26
C ILE A 322 13.96 -16.27 18.23
N GLU A 323 14.80 -16.94 17.42
CA GLU A 323 15.61 -16.26 16.40
C GLU A 323 14.73 -15.55 15.37
N GLN A 324 13.65 -16.21 14.95
CA GLN A 324 12.70 -15.64 14.00
C GLN A 324 11.87 -14.52 14.64
N SER A 325 11.40 -14.70 15.87
CA SER A 325 10.69 -13.64 16.61
C SER A 325 11.56 -12.39 16.78
N ARG A 326 12.86 -12.54 17.07
CA ARG A 326 13.81 -11.41 17.12
C ARG A 326 13.98 -10.74 15.76
N ASN A 327 14.13 -11.50 14.69
CA ASN A 327 14.25 -10.93 13.34
C ASN A 327 12.98 -10.14 12.94
N THR A 328 11.80 -10.66 13.26
CA THR A 328 10.52 -9.96 13.08
C THR A 328 10.47 -8.65 13.86
N LEU A 329 10.89 -8.66 15.13
CA LEU A 329 10.94 -7.45 15.96
C LEU A 329 11.92 -6.39 15.44
N LEU A 330 13.08 -6.82 14.93
CA LEU A 330 14.04 -5.92 14.29
C LEU A 330 13.47 -5.30 13.00
N PHE A 331 12.76 -6.10 12.19
CA PHE A 331 12.06 -5.60 11.02
C PHE A 331 10.99 -4.57 11.42
N ALA A 332 10.15 -4.89 12.40
CA ALA A 332 9.12 -4.02 12.94
C ALA A 332 9.71 -2.68 13.44
N SER A 333 10.83 -2.74 14.14
CA SER A 333 11.53 -1.56 14.67
C SER A 333 12.03 -0.64 13.56
N CYS A 334 12.50 -1.21 12.44
CA CYS A 334 12.86 -0.42 11.26
C CYS A 334 11.61 0.15 10.58
N ALA A 335 10.55 -0.65 10.43
CA ALA A 335 9.33 -0.24 9.74
C ALA A 335 8.64 0.95 10.39
N LYS A 336 8.65 1.02 11.73
CA LYS A 336 8.04 2.11 12.51
C LYS A 336 8.61 3.49 12.21
N GLU A 337 9.88 3.54 11.80
CA GLU A 337 10.59 4.78 11.48
C GLU A 337 10.40 5.23 10.01
N VAL A 338 9.67 4.45 9.19
CA VAL A 338 9.38 4.82 7.81
C VAL A 338 8.25 5.86 7.79
N VAL A 339 8.47 6.95 7.06
CA VAL A 339 7.49 8.01 6.83
C VAL A 339 6.93 7.89 5.42
N ASN A 340 5.60 7.89 5.31
CA ASN A 340 4.84 7.95 4.07
C ASN A 340 4.27 9.37 3.87
N ASN A 341 3.97 9.72 2.62
CA ASN A 341 3.34 10.99 2.27
C ASN A 341 1.94 10.72 1.68
N ALA A 342 0.98 10.45 2.57
CA ALA A 342 -0.38 10.11 2.17
C ALA A 342 -1.14 11.36 1.71
N GLN A 343 -1.78 11.26 0.54
CA GLN A 343 -2.53 12.34 -0.10
C GLN A 343 -3.94 11.85 -0.46
N VAL A 344 -4.87 12.80 -0.49
CA VAL A 344 -6.24 12.53 -0.95
C VAL A 344 -6.23 12.51 -2.47
N ASN A 345 -6.60 11.35 -3.02
CA ASN A 345 -6.63 11.13 -4.46
C ASN A 345 -7.98 11.62 -5.01
N VAL A 346 -7.95 12.81 -5.59
CA VAL A 346 -9.10 13.41 -6.27
C VAL A 346 -8.97 13.16 -7.76
N VAL A 347 -9.88 12.38 -8.32
CA VAL A 347 -10.00 12.18 -9.76
C VAL A 347 -11.06 13.13 -10.28
N MET A 348 -10.68 13.98 -11.24
CA MET A 348 -11.68 14.75 -11.98
C MET A 348 -12.38 13.80 -12.95
N SER A 349 -13.71 13.74 -12.92
CA SER A 349 -14.45 12.92 -13.90
C SER A 349 -14.15 13.39 -15.32
N ASP A 350 -14.13 12.50 -16.32
CA ASP A 350 -13.85 12.87 -17.72
C ASP A 350 -14.72 14.03 -18.21
N LYS A 351 -15.99 14.07 -17.78
CA LYS A 351 -16.92 15.16 -18.10
C LYS A 351 -16.53 16.47 -17.40
N ALA A 352 -16.07 16.42 -16.14
CA ALA A 352 -15.56 17.58 -15.42
C ALA A 352 -14.21 18.04 -15.97
N LEU A 353 -13.33 17.11 -16.36
CA LEU A 353 -12.05 17.35 -17.01
C LEU A 353 -12.25 18.00 -18.37
N VAL A 354 -13.12 17.46 -19.22
CA VAL A 354 -13.50 18.07 -20.50
C VAL A 354 -14.07 19.47 -20.28
N LYS A 355 -14.96 19.67 -19.30
CA LYS A 355 -15.52 21.00 -18.99
C LYS A 355 -14.47 21.96 -18.40
N HIS A 356 -13.46 21.46 -17.70
CA HIS A 356 -12.34 22.25 -17.18
C HIS A 356 -11.39 22.64 -18.31
N LEU A 357 -10.99 21.68 -19.15
CA LEU A 357 -10.19 21.90 -20.36
C LEU A 357 -10.88 22.86 -21.33
N GLN A 358 -12.20 22.76 -21.51
CA GLN A 358 -12.97 23.71 -22.31
C GLN A 358 -12.95 25.13 -21.73
N ARG A 359 -12.99 25.27 -20.40
CA ARG A 359 -12.87 26.58 -19.73
C ARG A 359 -11.47 27.15 -19.85
N GLU A 360 -10.44 26.34 -19.67
CA GLU A 360 -9.05 26.74 -19.87
C GLU A 360 -8.76 27.10 -21.33
N LEU A 361 -9.28 26.34 -22.30
CA LEU A 361 -9.21 26.72 -23.72
C LEU A 361 -9.87 28.07 -23.98
N ALA A 362 -11.09 28.29 -23.46
CA ALA A 362 -11.78 29.58 -23.63
C ALA A 362 -11.01 30.74 -22.97
N ARG A 363 -10.39 30.50 -21.82
CA ARG A 363 -9.54 31.47 -21.12
C ARG A 363 -8.28 31.79 -21.93
N LEU A 364 -7.52 30.76 -22.34
CA LEU A 364 -6.30 30.93 -23.12
C LEU A 364 -6.58 31.59 -24.47
N GLU A 365 -7.68 31.22 -25.14
CA GLU A 365 -8.13 31.89 -26.37
C GLU A 365 -8.52 33.36 -26.13
N SER A 366 -9.08 33.69 -24.96
CA SER A 366 -9.36 35.07 -24.58
C SER A 366 -8.06 35.83 -24.27
N GLU A 367 -7.10 35.22 -23.58
CA GLU A 367 -5.77 35.81 -23.32
C GLU A 367 -5.02 36.07 -24.62
N LEU A 368 -5.00 35.11 -25.56
CA LEU A 368 -4.44 35.30 -26.91
C LEU A 368 -5.15 36.41 -27.70
N ARG A 369 -6.48 36.51 -27.61
CA ARG A 369 -7.25 37.60 -28.23
C ARG A 369 -6.97 38.96 -27.58
N CYS A 370 -6.75 39.01 -26.28
CA CYS A 370 -6.35 40.23 -25.59
C CYS A 370 -4.87 40.61 -25.83
N MET A 371 -4.02 39.64 -26.18
CA MET A 371 -2.60 39.85 -26.48
C MET A 371 -2.34 40.32 -27.93
N VAL A 372 -3.36 40.43 -28.79
CA VAL A 372 -3.23 40.99 -30.15
C VAL A 372 -4.39 41.97 -30.43
N PRO A 373 -4.19 43.29 -30.73
CA PRO A 373 -2.95 44.07 -30.91
C PRO A 373 -2.92 45.47 -30.22
N THR A 374 -1.82 45.80 -29.54
CA THR A 374 -1.29 47.18 -29.46
C THR A 374 0.04 47.28 -30.20
N SER A 375 0.06 46.82 -31.44
CA SER A 375 0.85 47.46 -32.49
C SER A 375 -0.15 48.15 -33.41
N THR A 376 -0.77 49.22 -32.94
CA THR A 376 -1.19 50.30 -33.84
C THR A 376 0.07 50.76 -34.55
N SER A 377 0.34 50.16 -35.70
CA SER A 377 1.18 50.69 -36.74
C SER A 377 0.55 52.01 -37.17
N ASN A 378 0.87 53.07 -36.42
CA ASN A 378 0.52 54.42 -36.80
C ASN A 378 1.28 54.66 -38.12
N PRO A 379 0.61 54.73 -39.29
CA PRO A 379 1.30 54.76 -40.58
C PRO A 379 2.21 55.99 -40.71
N ASP A 380 1.93 57.04 -39.94
CA ASP A 380 2.76 58.23 -39.87
C ASP A 380 4.05 58.02 -39.05
N ALA A 381 4.01 57.19 -38.00
CA ALA A 381 5.21 56.84 -37.22
C ALA A 381 6.16 55.90 -38.00
N LEU A 382 5.61 55.03 -38.87
CA LEU A 382 6.42 54.24 -39.80
C LEU A 382 7.09 55.12 -40.86
N LYS A 383 6.36 56.08 -41.45
CA LYS A 383 6.91 57.03 -42.44
C LYS A 383 8.00 57.92 -41.85
N GLU A 384 7.85 58.35 -40.60
CA GLU A 384 8.85 59.18 -39.91
C GLU A 384 10.12 58.38 -39.59
N LYS A 385 9.99 57.11 -39.19
CA LYS A 385 11.13 56.21 -39.00
C LYS A 385 11.83 55.86 -40.32
N ASP A 386 11.10 55.66 -41.41
CA ASP A 386 11.69 55.43 -42.73
C ASP A 386 12.41 56.66 -43.27
N ALA A 387 11.88 57.86 -43.01
CA ALA A 387 12.53 59.12 -43.34
C ALA A 387 13.82 59.33 -42.52
N GLN A 388 13.82 58.97 -41.23
CA GLN A 388 15.02 58.93 -40.41
C GLN A 388 16.03 57.91 -40.96
N ILE A 389 15.65 56.66 -41.25
CA ILE A 389 16.57 55.64 -41.78
C ILE A 389 17.21 56.10 -43.11
N LYS A 390 16.46 56.76 -44.00
CA LYS A 390 17.01 57.34 -45.24
C LYS A 390 18.01 58.47 -44.99
N ARG A 391 17.83 59.25 -43.91
CA ARG A 391 18.76 60.32 -43.50
C ARG A 391 20.08 59.74 -42.97
N TRP A 392 20.01 58.62 -42.25
CA TRP A 392 21.19 57.96 -41.69
C TRP A 392 21.99 57.19 -42.73
N ARG A 393 21.37 56.73 -43.82
CA ARG A 393 22.05 56.12 -44.97
C ARG A 393 22.71 57.13 -45.93
N LYS A 394 22.49 58.43 -45.73
CA LYS A 394 23.06 59.52 -46.55
C LYS A 394 24.19 60.29 -45.85
N ARG A 395 24.57 59.89 -44.64
CA ARG A 395 25.87 60.16 -44.02
C ARG A 395 26.73 58.92 -44.20
#